data_AF-A0A1B3XJD2-F1
#
_entry.id   AF-A0A1B3XJD2-F1
#
_cell.length_a   1.000
_cell.length_b   1.000
_cell.length_c   1.000
_cell.angle_alpha   90.00
_cell.angle_beta   90.00
_cell.angle_gamma   90.00
#
_symmetry.space_group_name_H-M   'P 1'
#
loop_
_entity.id
_entity.type
_entity.pdbx_description
1 polymer ?
#
loop_
_entity_poly.entity_id
_entity_poly.type
_entity_poly.pdbx_seq_one_letter_code
_entity_poly.pdbx_strand_id
1 'polypeptide(L)' 'MANINESISRRHQPYRKIKAYLVENNISQKDLGAILQKSQSAINQKLNGTGGDFSLQEARLMSEKLGIPSAYFF' A
#
# COMPACT_ATOMS: atom_id res chain seq x y z
N MET A 1 -0.77 30.74 -4.85
CA MET A 1 -1.55 29.72 -4.10
C MET A 1 -1.81 28.59 -5.06
N ALA A 2 -1.23 27.41 -4.83
CA ALA A 2 -1.39 26.28 -5.74
C ALA A 2 -2.86 25.84 -5.76
N ASN A 3 -3.43 25.70 -6.95
CA ASN A 3 -4.78 25.20 -7.19
C ASN A 3 -4.92 23.79 -6.63
N ILE A 4 -5.61 23.66 -5.50
CA ILE A 4 -6.01 22.39 -4.92
C ILE A 4 -7.32 22.00 -5.60
N ASN A 5 -7.26 21.21 -6.67
CA ASN A 5 -8.29 20.25 -7.11
C ASN A 5 -7.97 19.73 -8.51
N GLU A 6 -6.89 18.97 -8.66
CA GLU A 6 -6.98 17.82 -9.55
C GLU A 6 -7.50 16.68 -8.69
N SER A 7 -8.69 16.16 -9.02
CA SER A 7 -9.18 14.93 -8.43
C SER A 7 -8.14 13.85 -8.72
N ILE A 8 -7.31 13.51 -7.73
CA ILE A 8 -6.33 12.43 -7.87
C ILE A 8 -7.09 11.21 -8.36
N SER A 9 -6.82 10.79 -9.60
CA SER A 9 -7.52 9.68 -10.24
C SER A 9 -7.14 8.40 -9.51
N ARG A 10 -8.04 7.93 -8.65
CA ARG A 10 -7.86 6.71 -7.88
C ARG A 10 -8.41 5.53 -8.66
N ARG A 11 -7.58 4.51 -8.85
CA ARG A 11 -7.97 3.24 -9.47
C ARG A 11 -8.70 2.31 -8.50
N HIS A 12 -8.48 2.49 -7.20
CA HIS A 12 -9.19 1.78 -6.13
C HIS A 12 -9.17 2.58 -4.83
N GLN A 13 -9.92 2.12 -3.82
CA GLN A 13 -9.92 2.78 -2.52
C GLN A 13 -8.54 2.63 -1.84
N PRO A 14 -8.05 3.68 -1.15
CA PRO A 14 -6.80 3.58 -0.40
C PRO A 14 -6.87 2.52 0.69
N TYR A 15 -5.80 1.76 0.87
CA TYR A 15 -5.69 0.73 1.90
C TYR A 15 -5.42 1.32 3.29
N ARG A 16 -6.44 1.95 3.89
CA ARG A 16 -6.34 2.64 5.18
C ARG A 16 -5.90 1.71 6.31
N LYS A 17 -6.45 0.50 6.38
CA LYS A 17 -6.09 -0.50 7.41
C LYS A 17 -4.64 -0.97 7.27
N ILE A 18 -4.17 -1.22 6.04
CA ILE A 18 -2.77 -1.59 5.79
C ILE A 18 -1.84 -0.44 6.17
N LYS A 19 -2.17 0.81 5.82
CA LYS A 19 -1.38 1.98 6.23
C LYS A 19 -1.25 2.10 7.75
N ALA A 20 -2.36 1.92 8.48
CA ALA A 20 -2.34 1.93 9.94
C ALA A 20 -1.44 0.84 10.49
N TYR A 21 -1.58 -0.39 9.98
CA TYR A 21 -0.74 -1.52 10.37
C TYR A 21 0.76 -1.25 10.19
N LEU A 22 1.17 -0.68 9.04
CA LEU A 22 2.56 -0.36 8.78
C LEU A 22 3.12 0.65 9.81
N VAL A 23 2.33 1.66 10.16
CA VAL A 23 2.71 2.66 11.18
C VAL A 23 2.81 2.00 12.56
N GLU A 24 1.80 1.23 12.96
CA GLU A 24 1.75 0.56 14.27
C GLU A 24 2.91 -0.43 14.48
N ASN A 25 3.38 -1.05 13.40
CA ASN A 25 4.47 -2.04 13.44
C ASN A 25 5.84 -1.46 13.02
N ASN A 26 5.97 -0.14 12.86
CA ASN A 26 7.20 0.54 12.43
C ASN A 26 7.79 0.00 11.11
N ILE A 27 6.94 -0.43 10.18
CA ILE A 27 7.35 -0.95 8.86
C ILE A 27 7.33 0.22 7.87
N SER A 28 8.50 0.58 7.34
CA SER A 28 8.55 1.64 6.32
C SER A 28 8.07 1.13 4.95
N GLN A 29 7.58 2.04 4.11
CA GLN A 29 7.24 1.70 2.72
C GLN A 29 8.45 1.24 1.91
N LYS A 30 9.67 1.65 2.31
CA LYS A 30 10.92 1.18 1.71
C LYS A 30 11.17 -0.28 2.05
N ASP A 31 10.94 -0.68 3.29
CA ASP A 31 11.08 -2.08 3.74
C ASP A 31 10.04 -2.98 3.06
N LEU A 32 8.79 -2.52 3.00
CA LEU A 32 7.75 -3.21 2.24
C LEU A 32 8.11 -3.32 0.75
N GLY A 33 8.71 -2.26 0.18
CA GLY A 33 9.23 -2.27 -1.18
C GLY A 33 10.31 -3.33 -1.40
N ALA A 34 11.24 -3.49 -0.46
CA ALA A 34 12.27 -4.54 -0.54
C ALA A 34 11.66 -5.95 -0.53
N ILE A 35 10.63 -6.19 0.29
CA ILE A 35 9.93 -7.49 0.36
C ILE A 35 9.19 -7.79 -0.95
N LEU A 36 8.50 -6.79 -1.52
CA LEU A 36 7.72 -6.96 -2.74
C LEU A 36 8.52 -6.75 -4.03
N GLN A 37 9.83 -6.47 -3.92
CA GLN A 37 10.70 -6.09 -5.03
C GLN A 37 10.14 -4.92 -5.86
N LYS A 38 9.70 -3.86 -5.16
CA LYS A 38 9.15 -2.63 -5.74
C LYS A 38 9.81 -1.39 -5.17
N SER A 39 9.77 -0.32 -5.95
CA SER A 39 10.16 0.99 -5.46
C SER A 39 9.19 1.49 -4.38
N GLN A 40 9.70 2.31 -3.47
CA GLN A 40 8.88 2.98 -2.45
C GLN A 40 7.72 3.76 -3.08
N SER A 41 7.94 4.39 -4.25
CA SER A 41 6.90 5.11 -4.99
C SER A 41 5.77 4.19 -5.46
N ALA A 42 6.09 3.00 -5.98
CA ALA A 42 5.09 2.02 -6.40
C ALA A 42 4.27 1.51 -5.21
N ILE A 43 4.90 1.30 -4.05
CA ILE A 43 4.20 0.96 -2.80
C ILE A 43 3.26 2.09 -2.37
N ASN A 44 3.74 3.33 -2.39
CA ASN A 44 2.93 4.49 -2.06
C ASN A 44 1.70 4.62 -2.97
N GLN A 45 1.88 4.41 -4.27
CA GLN A 45 0.78 4.45 -5.24
C GLN A 45 -0.25 3.35 -5.00
N LYS A 46 0.18 2.11 -4.73
CA LYS A 46 -0.67 0.99 -4.31
C LYS A 46 -1.48 1.34 -3.05
N LEU A 47 -0.80 1.79 -1.99
CA LEU A 47 -1.45 2.14 -0.72
C LEU A 47 -2.46 3.30 -0.87
N ASN A 48 -2.17 4.28 -1.73
CA ASN A 48 -3.04 5.44 -1.98
C ASN A 48 -4.12 5.20 -3.03
N GLY A 49 -4.13 4.04 -3.68
CA GLY A 49 -5.07 3.73 -4.75
C GLY A 49 -4.83 4.52 -6.03
N THR A 50 -3.65 5.12 -6.22
CA THR A 50 -3.29 5.92 -7.41
C THR A 50 -2.50 5.12 -8.44
N GLY A 51 -2.10 3.90 -8.09
CA GLY A 51 -1.44 2.92 -8.97
C GLY A 51 -2.31 1.68 -9.18
N GLY A 52 -1.69 0.63 -9.72
CA GLY A 52 -2.33 -0.69 -9.80
C GLY A 52 -2.49 -1.31 -8.41
N ASP A 53 -3.44 -2.23 -8.28
CA ASP A 53 -3.79 -2.87 -7.01
C ASP A 53 -2.72 -3.88 -6.54
N PHE A 54 -2.75 -4.31 -5.26
CA PHE A 54 -1.94 -5.43 -4.80
C PHE A 54 -2.39 -6.73 -5.46
N SER A 55 -1.45 -7.50 -5.99
CA SER A 55 -1.76 -8.84 -6.50
C SER A 55 -2.05 -9.80 -5.35
N LEU A 56 -2.74 -10.91 -5.63
CA LEU A 56 -2.98 -11.96 -4.62
C LEU A 56 -1.66 -12.51 -4.05
N GLN A 57 -0.62 -12.62 -4.89
CA GLN A 57 0.71 -13.06 -4.45
C GLN A 57 1.37 -12.03 -3.52
N GLU A 58 1.26 -10.74 -3.82
CA GLU A 58 1.75 -9.66 -2.95
C GLU A 58 1.01 -9.66 -1.61
N ALA A 59 -0.32 -9.78 -1.63
CA ALA A 59 -1.14 -9.85 -0.43
C ALA A 59 -0.76 -11.06 0.44
N ARG A 60 -0.59 -12.25 -0.15
CA ARG A 60 -0.10 -13.44 0.56
C ARG A 60 1.27 -13.22 1.18
N LEU A 61 2.22 -12.68 0.42
CA LEU A 61 3.57 -12.42 0.91
C LEU A 61 3.57 -11.42 2.08
N MET A 62 2.73 -10.39 2.00
CA MET A 62 2.52 -9.43 3.09
C MET A 62 1.91 -10.10 4.33
N SER A 63 0.91 -10.96 4.16
CA SER A 63 0.32 -11.71 5.28
C SER A 63 1.33 -12.66 5.93
N GLU A 64 2.11 -13.40 5.13
CA GLU A 64 3.07 -14.39 5.63
C GLU A 64 4.33 -13.77 6.26
N LYS A 65 4.87 -12.71 5.65
CA LYS A 65 6.13 -12.09 6.11
C LYS A 65 5.94 -11.03 7.17
N LEU A 66 4.83 -10.30 7.10
CA LEU A 66 4.58 -9.14 7.95
C LEU A 66 3.44 -9.36 8.93
N GLY A 67 2.63 -10.42 8.79
CA GLY A 67 1.49 -10.67 9.66
C GLY A 67 0.27 -9.79 9.38
N ILE A 68 0.22 -9.14 8.20
CA ILE A 68 -0.91 -8.30 7.81
C ILE A 68 -2.15 -9.19 7.61
N PRO A 69 -3.29 -8.92 8.28
CA PRO A 69 -4.50 -9.71 8.05
C PRO A 69 -4.97 -9.60 6.60
N SER A 70 -5.20 -10.75 5.94
CA SER A 70 -5.68 -10.78 4.55
C SER A 70 -7.00 -10.04 4.34
N ALA A 71 -7.83 -9.94 5.38
CA ALA A 71 -9.07 -9.15 5.40
C ALA A 71 -8.85 -7.63 5.27
N TYR A 72 -7.61 -7.14 5.28
CA TYR A 72 -7.31 -5.73 5.04
C TYR A 72 -7.21 -5.40 3.54
N PHE A 73 -7.20 -6.41 2.67
CA PHE A 73 -7.11 -6.26 1.22
C PHE A 73 -8.47 -6.25 0.51
N PHE A 74 -9.56 -6.57 1.22
CA PHE A 74 -10.95 -6.67 0.73
C PHE A 74 -11.87 -5.78 1.56
#